data_AF-A0A0S8CXI8-F1
#
_entry.id   AF-A0A0S8CXI8-F1
#
_cell.length_a   1.000
_cell.length_b   1.000
_cell.length_c   1.000
_cell.angle_alpha   90.00
_cell.angle_beta   90.00
_cell.angle_gamma   90.00
#
_symmetry.space_group_name_H-M   'P 1'
#
loop_
_entity.id
_entity.type
_entity.pdbx_description
1 polymer ?
#
loop_
_entity_poly.entity_id
_entity_poly.type
_entity_poly.pdbx_seq_one_letter_code
_entity_poly.pdbx_strand_id
1 'polypeptide(L)'
;MDWPMTHDIESIDGMSPKEAIKKGRVKNSPYVVKGKRYVPMSVEEALTYSEIGFASWYGKETQRQKGGRMTANGEAFDPKKPTAAHKYLPLPMHVRVKNLANGKSVIVRVNDRGPFIDGRIIDLSSGAAKQLGFYRQGLAKVKIETVQLD
;
A
#
# COMPACT_ATOMS: atom_id res chain seq x y z
N MET A 1 -6.71 -6.94 21.34
CA MET A 1 -7.14 -7.21 19.94
C MET A 1 -6.13 -6.48 19.09
N ASP A 2 -5.04 -7.19 18.78
CA ASP A 2 -3.88 -6.64 18.09
C ASP A 2 -4.18 -6.53 16.59
N TRP A 3 -3.73 -5.46 15.97
CA TRP A 3 -4.11 -5.09 14.62
C TRP A 3 -3.02 -5.52 13.62
N PRO A 4 -3.31 -6.42 12.68
CA PRO A 4 -2.28 -7.29 12.10
C PRO A 4 -1.45 -6.69 10.96
N MET A 5 -1.91 -5.65 10.26
CA MET A 5 -1.11 -5.03 9.19
C MET A 5 -0.45 -3.70 9.59
N THR A 6 -0.70 -3.22 10.81
CA THR A 6 0.02 -2.07 11.38
C THR A 6 1.17 -2.50 12.28
N HIS A 7 1.58 -3.78 12.27
CA HIS A 7 2.64 -4.26 13.17
C HIS A 7 3.95 -3.48 13.05
N ASP A 8 4.26 -3.01 11.84
CA ASP A 8 5.44 -2.18 11.61
C ASP A 8 5.21 -0.69 11.97
N ILE A 9 3.96 -0.24 12.07
CA ILE A 9 3.62 1.16 12.34
C ILE A 9 3.58 1.40 13.86
N GLU A 10 4.55 2.16 14.34
CA GLU A 10 4.70 2.52 15.75
C GLU A 10 3.71 3.60 16.18
N SER A 11 3.53 4.63 15.33
CA SER A 11 2.59 5.72 15.58
C SER A 11 2.03 6.30 14.29
N ILE A 12 0.85 6.89 14.40
CA ILE A 12 0.21 7.69 13.37
C ILE A 12 -0.21 8.99 14.03
N ASP A 13 0.27 10.12 13.52
CA ASP A 13 -0.03 11.45 14.06
C ASP A 13 0.30 11.60 15.55
N GLY A 14 1.37 10.93 16.01
CA GLY A 14 1.76 10.90 17.42
C GLY A 14 0.86 10.02 18.31
N MET A 15 -0.12 9.32 17.75
CA MET A 15 -1.02 8.41 18.46
C MET A 15 -0.66 6.95 18.20
N SER A 16 -1.12 6.05 19.07
CA SER A 16 -1.11 4.62 18.75
C SER A 16 -1.94 4.36 17.47
N PRO A 17 -1.57 3.39 16.61
CA PRO A 17 -2.34 3.07 15.41
C PRO A 17 -3.83 2.83 15.70
N LYS A 18 -4.13 2.15 16.82
CA LYS A 18 -5.49 1.88 17.28
C LYS A 18 -6.29 3.15 17.53
N GLU A 19 -5.71 4.14 18.23
CA GLU A 19 -6.38 5.42 18.47
C GLU A 19 -6.53 6.25 17.21
N ALA A 20 -5.50 6.28 16.36
CA ALA A 20 -5.56 7.01 15.10
C ALA A 20 -6.68 6.47 14.20
N ILE A 21 -6.83 5.15 14.10
CA ILE A 21 -7.94 4.50 13.38
C ILE A 21 -9.28 4.90 14.00
N LYS A 22 -9.42 4.79 15.34
CA LYS A 22 -10.66 5.17 16.04
C LYS A 22 -11.06 6.63 15.79
N LYS A 23 -10.08 7.53 15.65
CA LYS A 23 -10.29 8.96 15.39
C LYS A 23 -10.30 9.33 13.90
N GLY A 24 -10.16 8.37 12.98
CA GLY A 24 -10.10 8.62 11.54
C GLY A 24 -8.84 9.37 11.05
N ARG A 25 -7.77 9.40 11.85
CA ARG A 25 -6.53 10.16 11.61
C ARG A 25 -5.49 9.37 10.82
N VAL A 26 -5.88 8.47 9.89
CA VAL A 26 -4.91 7.58 9.21
C VAL A 26 -4.52 8.03 7.80
N LYS A 27 -5.46 8.64 7.07
CA LYS A 27 -5.39 8.81 5.62
C LYS A 27 -4.19 9.59 5.12
N ASN A 28 -3.97 10.78 5.67
CA ASN A 28 -2.91 11.71 5.23
C ASN A 28 -1.96 12.08 6.39
N SER A 29 -2.06 11.37 7.51
CA SER A 29 -1.27 11.70 8.68
C SER A 29 0.15 11.14 8.57
N PRO A 30 1.15 11.87 9.09
CA PRO A 30 2.49 11.34 9.30
C PRO A 30 2.44 10.07 10.16
N TYR A 31 3.34 9.14 9.91
CA TYR A 31 3.43 7.91 10.67
C TYR A 31 4.89 7.50 10.86
N VAL A 32 5.15 6.65 11.84
CA VAL A 32 6.50 6.17 12.19
C VAL A 32 6.57 4.66 12.07
N VAL A 33 7.62 4.16 11.43
CA VAL A 33 7.93 2.74 11.29
C VAL A 33 9.41 2.54 11.55
N LYS A 34 9.76 1.67 12.51
CA LYS A 34 11.16 1.38 12.89
C LYS A 34 11.96 2.65 13.17
N GLY A 35 11.37 3.59 13.93
CA GLY A 35 11.94 4.91 14.22
C GLY A 35 12.02 5.89 13.05
N LYS A 36 11.69 5.49 11.81
CA LYS A 36 11.68 6.36 10.63
C LYS A 36 10.31 7.00 10.45
N ARG A 37 10.29 8.33 10.35
CA ARG A 37 9.09 9.12 10.06
C ARG A 37 8.80 9.16 8.56
N TYR A 38 7.55 8.91 8.20
CA TYR A 38 7.00 9.00 6.85
C TYR A 38 5.89 10.06 6.83
N VAL A 39 5.87 10.90 5.80
CA VAL A 39 4.87 11.94 5.61
C VAL A 39 4.21 11.71 4.26
N PRO A 40 2.91 11.37 4.21
CA PRO A 40 2.19 11.27 2.94
C PRO A 40 2.23 12.61 2.19
N MET A 41 2.31 12.52 0.86
CA MET A 41 2.14 13.65 -0.05
C MET A 41 0.77 14.29 0.18
N SER A 42 0.67 15.58 -0.14
CA SER A 42 -0.62 16.24 -0.29
C SER A 42 -1.42 15.60 -1.42
N VAL A 43 -2.75 15.78 -1.40
CA VAL A 43 -3.60 15.29 -2.49
C VAL A 43 -3.20 15.93 -3.82
N GLU A 44 -2.89 17.22 -3.82
CA GLU A 44 -2.48 17.98 -5.00
C GLU A 44 -1.19 17.42 -5.64
N GLU A 45 -0.15 17.21 -4.84
CA GLU A 45 1.10 16.57 -5.30
C GLU A 45 0.83 15.16 -5.84
N ALA A 46 -0.04 14.41 -5.17
CA ALA A 46 -0.36 13.06 -5.58
C ALA A 46 -1.12 13.00 -6.92
N LEU A 47 -1.88 14.02 -7.33
CA LEU A 47 -2.68 13.95 -8.56
C LEU A 47 -1.83 13.71 -9.82
N THR A 48 -0.58 14.17 -9.84
CA THR A 48 0.34 14.05 -10.99
C THR A 48 1.49 13.08 -10.72
N TYR A 49 1.40 12.27 -9.66
CA TYR A 49 2.48 11.39 -9.23
C TYR A 49 2.79 10.29 -10.24
N SER A 50 4.07 10.12 -10.55
CA SER A 50 4.59 8.96 -11.27
C SER A 50 5.95 8.55 -10.76
N GLU A 51 6.18 7.24 -10.67
CA GLU A 51 7.44 6.67 -10.22
C GLU A 51 7.74 5.36 -10.95
N ILE A 52 9.03 5.08 -11.17
CA ILE A 52 9.52 3.77 -11.63
C ILE A 52 10.32 3.14 -10.51
N GLY A 53 10.03 1.86 -10.22
CA GLY A 53 10.71 1.13 -9.17
C GLY A 53 10.27 -0.33 -9.12
N PHE A 54 10.63 -1.03 -8.05
CA PHE A 54 10.22 -2.43 -7.88
C PHE A 54 8.89 -2.53 -7.15
N ALA A 55 8.00 -3.35 -7.70
CA ALA A 55 6.84 -3.87 -7.02
C ALA A 55 7.15 -5.21 -6.37
N SER A 56 6.56 -5.46 -5.20
CA SER A 56 6.38 -6.81 -4.68
C SER A 56 4.90 -7.12 -4.45
N TRP A 57 4.57 -8.24 -3.81
CA TRP A 57 3.19 -8.57 -3.52
C TRP A 57 3.02 -9.28 -2.17
N TYR A 58 1.84 -9.11 -1.59
CA TYR A 58 1.43 -9.76 -0.35
C TYR A 58 0.07 -10.48 -0.51
N GLY A 59 -0.16 -11.52 0.28
CA GLY A 59 -1.26 -12.47 0.09
C GLY A 59 -1.62 -13.30 1.32
N LYS A 60 -1.36 -14.62 1.28
CA LYS A 60 -1.88 -15.58 2.26
C LYS A 60 -1.23 -15.46 3.65
N GLU A 61 -0.02 -14.92 3.70
CA GLU A 61 0.72 -14.66 4.93
C GLU A 61 0.01 -13.69 5.85
N THR A 62 -0.77 -12.74 5.30
CA THR A 62 -1.59 -11.82 6.09
C THR A 62 -2.85 -12.49 6.63
N GLN A 63 -3.28 -13.63 6.06
CA GLN A 63 -4.44 -14.40 6.54
C GLN A 63 -4.13 -15.19 7.83
N ARG A 64 -2.85 -15.41 8.12
CA ARG A 64 -2.38 -16.19 9.28
C ARG A 64 -2.02 -15.31 10.48
N GLN A 65 -2.08 -13.99 10.34
CA GLN A 65 -1.75 -13.06 11.41
C GLN A 65 -2.88 -13.04 12.46
N LYS A 66 -2.51 -13.23 13.74
CA LYS A 66 -3.44 -13.06 14.87
C LYS A 66 -3.85 -11.58 14.91
N GLY A 67 -5.13 -11.28 14.66
CA GLY A 67 -5.66 -9.91 14.70
C GLY A 67 -6.68 -9.52 13.62
N GLY A 68 -6.89 -10.36 12.59
CA GLY A 68 -7.77 -10.04 11.45
C GLY A 68 -7.03 -9.70 10.15
N ARG A 69 -7.65 -8.91 9.27
CA ARG A 69 -7.18 -8.65 7.89
C ARG A 69 -7.26 -7.17 7.56
N MET A 70 -6.90 -6.26 8.46
CA MET A 70 -7.25 -4.85 8.25
C MET A 70 -6.07 -4.03 7.75
N THR A 71 -6.24 -3.25 6.68
CA THR A 71 -5.21 -2.35 6.13
C THR A 71 -5.03 -1.12 7.04
N ALA A 72 -3.98 -0.32 6.78
CA ALA A 72 -3.79 0.97 7.45
C ALA A 72 -5.01 1.89 7.28
N ASN A 73 -5.67 1.89 6.11
CA ASN A 73 -6.89 2.68 5.90
C ASN A 73 -8.11 2.17 6.68
N GLY A 74 -7.99 1.11 7.49
CA GLY A 74 -9.11 0.54 8.23
C GLY A 74 -10.06 -0.31 7.38
N GLU A 75 -9.64 -0.73 6.18
CA GLU A 75 -10.43 -1.59 5.30
C GLU A 75 -10.03 -3.06 5.50
N ALA A 76 -10.95 -4.00 5.31
CA ALA A 76 -10.60 -5.41 5.26
C ALA A 76 -9.83 -5.74 3.96
N PHE A 77 -8.61 -6.22 4.11
CA PHE A 77 -7.75 -6.76 3.08
C PHE A 77 -8.35 -8.02 2.45
N ASP A 78 -8.64 -7.91 1.17
CA ASP A 78 -8.97 -9.02 0.29
C ASP A 78 -7.84 -9.23 -0.71
N PRO A 79 -7.07 -10.33 -0.61
CA PRO A 79 -5.94 -10.59 -1.50
C PRO A 79 -6.34 -10.85 -2.95
N LYS A 80 -7.63 -11.02 -3.25
CA LYS A 80 -8.15 -11.18 -4.61
C LYS A 80 -8.49 -9.83 -5.26
N LYS A 81 -8.75 -8.77 -4.49
CA LYS A 81 -9.09 -7.44 -5.00
C LYS A 81 -7.84 -6.71 -5.51
N PRO A 82 -7.96 -5.81 -6.51
CA PRO A 82 -6.83 -5.02 -6.99
C PRO A 82 -6.52 -3.89 -6.00
N THR A 83 -5.81 -4.21 -4.92
CA THR A 83 -5.37 -3.26 -3.90
C THR A 83 -3.84 -3.23 -3.77
N ALA A 84 -3.31 -2.18 -3.15
CA ALA A 84 -1.88 -2.00 -2.94
C ALA A 84 -1.55 -1.21 -1.66
N ALA A 85 -0.31 -1.35 -1.22
CA ALA A 85 0.32 -0.53 -0.18
C ALA A 85 1.34 0.44 -0.81
N HIS A 86 1.35 1.70 -0.35
CA HIS A 86 2.33 2.72 -0.76
C HIS A 86 2.79 3.56 0.44
N LYS A 87 4.06 3.99 0.43
CA LYS A 87 4.67 4.76 1.53
C LYS A 87 4.06 6.16 1.66
N TYR A 88 3.88 6.84 0.52
CA TYR A 88 3.70 8.30 0.51
C TYR A 88 2.43 8.77 -0.19
N LEU A 89 1.65 7.89 -0.83
CA LEU A 89 0.42 8.34 -1.48
C LEU A 89 -0.64 8.59 -0.41
N PRO A 90 -1.46 9.65 -0.50
CA PRO A 90 -2.61 9.82 0.37
C PRO A 90 -3.55 8.61 0.23
N LEU A 91 -4.22 8.23 1.32
CA LEU A 91 -5.16 7.09 1.29
C LEU A 91 -6.62 7.55 1.34
N PRO A 92 -7.50 6.91 0.55
CA PRO A 92 -7.20 6.05 -0.57
C PRO A 92 -6.75 6.83 -1.81
N MET A 93 -6.03 6.18 -2.73
CA MET A 93 -5.73 6.72 -4.06
C MET A 93 -5.77 5.60 -5.10
N HIS A 94 -6.09 5.89 -6.36
CA HIS A 94 -5.98 4.90 -7.44
C HIS A 94 -4.71 5.15 -8.26
N VAL A 95 -4.02 4.07 -8.59
CA VAL A 95 -2.84 4.10 -9.47
C VAL A 95 -2.94 3.05 -10.55
N ARG A 96 -2.52 3.41 -11.76
CA ARG A 96 -2.19 2.44 -12.81
C ARG A 96 -0.79 1.93 -12.55
N VAL A 97 -0.65 0.61 -12.48
CA VAL A 97 0.63 -0.09 -12.35
C VAL A 97 0.89 -0.79 -13.66
N LYS A 98 2.03 -0.50 -14.30
CA LYS A 98 2.47 -1.16 -15.54
C LYS A 98 3.72 -1.99 -15.25
N ASN A 99 3.66 -3.29 -15.52
CA ASN A 99 4.84 -4.15 -15.50
C ASN A 99 5.68 -3.89 -16.76
N LEU A 100 6.90 -3.40 -16.57
CA LEU A 100 7.76 -2.98 -17.67
C LEU A 100 8.34 -4.16 -18.46
N ALA A 101 8.38 -5.36 -17.89
CA ALA A 101 8.92 -6.54 -18.56
C ALA A 101 7.95 -7.15 -19.58
N ASN A 102 6.63 -6.98 -19.40
CA ASN A 102 5.62 -7.61 -20.25
C ASN A 102 4.54 -6.65 -20.78
N GLY A 103 4.61 -5.36 -20.43
CA GLY A 103 3.67 -4.33 -20.85
C GLY A 103 2.28 -4.38 -20.20
N LYS A 104 1.97 -5.42 -19.41
CA LYS A 104 0.66 -5.56 -18.75
C LYS A 104 0.46 -4.45 -17.73
N SER A 105 -0.79 -4.00 -17.59
CA SER A 105 -1.17 -2.96 -16.64
C SER A 105 -2.42 -3.35 -15.85
N VAL A 106 -2.53 -2.84 -14.62
CA VAL A 106 -3.71 -2.97 -13.77
C VAL A 106 -3.91 -1.67 -12.99
N ILE A 107 -5.15 -1.25 -12.78
CA ILE A 107 -5.46 -0.16 -11.85
C ILE A 107 -5.73 -0.77 -10.48
N VAL A 108 -5.06 -0.25 -9.46
CA VAL A 108 -5.23 -0.70 -8.06
C VAL A 108 -5.64 0.46 -7.18
N ARG A 109 -6.41 0.14 -6.13
CA ARG A 109 -6.67 1.05 -5.02
C ARG A 109 -5.56 0.93 -3.99
N VAL A 110 -4.81 2.01 -3.79
CA VAL A 110 -3.87 2.15 -2.68
C VAL A 110 -4.68 2.43 -1.41
N ASN A 111 -4.68 1.47 -0.49
CA ASN A 111 -5.45 1.55 0.76
C ASN A 111 -4.63 1.11 1.98
N ASP A 112 -3.31 1.01 1.83
CA ASP A 112 -2.41 0.54 2.87
C ASP A 112 -1.04 1.23 2.83
N ARG A 113 -0.23 1.03 3.88
CA ARG A 113 1.12 1.58 4.03
C ARG A 113 2.20 0.52 3.85
N GLY A 114 3.36 0.95 3.34
CA GLY A 114 4.47 0.09 2.96
C GLY A 114 4.75 0.16 1.46
N PRO A 115 5.63 -0.70 0.90
CA PRO A 115 6.53 -1.62 1.61
C PRO A 115 7.53 -0.88 2.50
N PHE A 116 7.99 -1.46 3.60
CA PHE A 116 9.10 -0.90 4.39
C PHE A 116 10.44 -1.58 4.10
N ILE A 117 10.60 -1.96 2.84
CA ILE A 117 11.81 -2.58 2.30
C ILE A 117 12.40 -1.59 1.27
N ASP A 118 13.70 -1.35 1.38
CA ASP A 118 14.40 -0.43 0.50
C ASP A 118 14.38 -0.94 -0.95
N GLY A 119 14.34 0.01 -1.90
CA GLY A 119 14.24 -0.29 -3.34
C GLY A 119 12.85 -0.71 -3.83
N ARG A 120 11.88 -0.97 -2.93
CA ARG A 120 10.48 -1.26 -3.32
C ARG A 120 9.60 -0.02 -3.16
N ILE A 121 8.78 0.22 -4.17
CA ILE A 121 7.92 1.41 -4.25
C ILE A 121 6.45 1.08 -3.97
N ILE A 122 6.01 -0.14 -4.32
CA ILE A 122 4.61 -0.55 -4.17
C ILE A 122 4.51 -2.03 -3.85
N ASP A 123 3.60 -2.39 -2.96
CA ASP A 123 3.29 -3.78 -2.64
C ASP A 123 1.86 -4.07 -3.06
N LEU A 124 1.68 -5.03 -3.97
CA LEU A 124 0.38 -5.34 -4.57
C LEU A 124 -0.30 -6.50 -3.86
N SER A 125 -1.62 -6.57 -3.94
CA SER A 125 -2.32 -7.81 -3.61
C SER A 125 -1.88 -8.96 -4.53
N SER A 126 -1.95 -10.19 -4.04
CA SER A 126 -1.67 -11.37 -4.84
C SER A 126 -2.52 -11.46 -6.13
N GLY A 127 -3.75 -10.95 -6.11
CA GLY A 127 -4.63 -10.86 -7.27
C GLY A 127 -4.10 -9.91 -8.33
N ALA A 128 -3.69 -8.69 -7.93
CA ALA A 128 -3.09 -7.72 -8.84
C ALA A 128 -1.76 -8.23 -9.42
N ALA A 129 -0.91 -8.89 -8.61
CA ALA A 129 0.34 -9.48 -9.08
C ALA A 129 0.15 -10.61 -10.12
N LYS A 130 -0.93 -11.39 -9.98
CA LYS A 130 -1.32 -12.40 -10.99
C LYS A 130 -1.74 -11.74 -12.30
N GLN A 131 -2.56 -10.68 -12.24
CA GLN A 131 -2.99 -9.94 -13.43
C GLN A 131 -1.78 -9.31 -14.16
N LEU A 132 -0.83 -8.74 -13.42
CA LEU A 132 0.41 -8.19 -13.97
C LEU A 132 1.45 -9.23 -14.40
N GLY A 133 1.21 -10.51 -14.13
CA GLY A 133 2.07 -11.60 -14.57
C GLY A 133 3.43 -11.67 -13.87
N PHE A 134 3.54 -11.23 -12.62
CA PHE A 134 4.78 -11.37 -11.83
C PHE A 134 4.62 -12.17 -10.52
N TYR A 135 3.43 -12.75 -10.28
CA TYR A 135 3.13 -13.50 -9.05
C TYR A 135 4.19 -14.56 -8.71
N ARG A 136 4.68 -15.32 -9.71
CA ARG A 136 5.68 -16.38 -9.49
C ARG A 136 7.10 -15.84 -9.31
N GLN A 137 7.41 -14.68 -9.89
CA GLN A 137 8.70 -14.00 -9.83
C GLN A 137 8.91 -13.29 -8.49
N GLY A 138 7.83 -12.93 -7.80
CA GLY A 138 7.86 -12.23 -6.52
C GLY A 138 8.09 -10.72 -6.65
N LEU A 139 8.96 -10.31 -7.58
CA LEU A 139 9.26 -8.91 -7.88
C LEU A 139 9.05 -8.58 -9.35
N ALA A 140 8.71 -7.33 -9.63
CA ALA A 140 8.70 -6.79 -10.99
C ALA A 140 9.14 -5.33 -11.00
N LYS A 141 9.87 -4.92 -12.04
CA LYS A 141 10.08 -3.49 -12.31
C LYS A 141 8.80 -2.91 -12.91
N VAL A 142 8.24 -1.91 -12.26
CA VAL A 142 6.96 -1.30 -12.64
C VAL A 142 7.09 0.21 -12.82
N LYS A 143 6.20 0.78 -13.62
CA LYS A 143 5.85 2.20 -13.55
C LYS A 143 4.50 2.33 -12.83
N ILE A 144 4.41 3.24 -11.88
CA ILE A 144 3.14 3.64 -11.25
C ILE A 144 2.79 5.07 -11.65
N GLU A 145 1.51 5.30 -11.88
CA GLU A 145 0.94 6.60 -12.25
C GLU A 145 -0.39 6.75 -11.53
N THR A 146 -0.62 7.87 -10.86
CA THR A 146 -1.94 8.17 -10.29
C THR A 146 -2.98 8.35 -11.39
N VAL A 147 -4.19 7.86 -11.12
CA VAL A 147 -5.31 7.96 -12.05
C VAL A 147 -6.54 8.45 -11.31
N GLN A 148 -7.28 9.35 -11.94
CA GLN A 148 -8.62 9.71 -11.52
C GLN A 148 -9.58 8.70 -12.15
N LEU A 149 -10.50 8.17 -11.36
CA LEU A 149 -11.59 7.34 -11.84
C LEU A 149 -12.81 8.25 -11.93
N ASP A 150 -13.46 8.27 -13.10
CA ASP A 150 -14.72 8.98 -13.33
C ASP A 150 -15.88 8.33 -12.57
#